data_AF-A0A914IHW2-F1
#
_entry.id   AF-A0A914IHW2-F1
#
_cell.length_a   1.000
_cell.length_b   1.000
_cell.length_c   1.000
_cell.angle_alpha   90.00
_cell.angle_beta   90.00
_cell.angle_gamma   90.00
#
_symmetry.space_group_name_H-M   'P 1'
#
loop_
_entity.id
_entity.type
_entity.pdbx_description
1 polymer ?
#
loop_
_entity_poly.entity_id
_entity_poly.type
_entity_poly.pdbx_seq_one_letter_code
_entity_poly.pdbx_strand_id
1 'polypeptide(L)'
;MAKILLFLIFVLFGAEADWYCGMKHVLKPQTEQLFVNTCGTQKSAAINRICFAHDFCYRAWPMVPRTACDDFFCKEVAQIADSDALCSDLAVFSCRVVKTFGWLFYNETKVDLDDYFDPDSGDFENLMFKWEK
;
A
#
# COMPACT_ATOMS: atom_id res chain seq x y z
N MET A 1 8.50 12.07 35.17
CA MET A 1 8.45 13.14 34.16
C MET A 1 9.13 12.76 32.85
N ALA A 2 10.27 12.05 32.84
CA ALA A 2 10.94 11.61 31.61
C ALA A 2 10.11 10.68 30.68
N LYS A 3 9.22 9.84 31.23
CA LYS A 3 8.38 8.92 30.43
C LYS A 3 7.32 9.62 29.55
N ILE A 4 6.84 10.79 29.97
CA ILE A 4 5.85 11.59 29.21
C ILE A 4 6.55 12.32 28.06
N LEU A 5 7.79 12.77 28.27
CA LEU A 5 8.60 13.39 27.23
C LEU A 5 8.94 12.40 26.10
N LEU A 6 9.23 11.14 26.45
CA LEU A 6 9.55 10.07 25.49
C LEU A 6 8.34 9.68 24.63
N PHE A 7 7.14 9.67 25.21
CA PHE A 7 5.89 9.45 24.47
C PHE A 7 5.58 10.61 23.51
N LEU A 8 5.81 11.86 23.94
CA LEU A 8 5.66 13.05 23.08
C LEU A 8 6.68 13.06 21.95
N ILE A 9 7.92 12.61 22.18
CA ILE A 9 8.94 12.46 21.15
C ILE A 9 8.53 11.36 20.15
N PHE A 10 8.03 10.21 20.60
CA PHE A 10 7.57 9.15 19.68
C PHE A 10 6.34 9.56 18.83
N VAL A 11 5.47 10.43 19.35
CA VAL A 11 4.34 11.00 18.61
C VAL A 11 4.77 12.13 17.66
N LEU A 12 5.86 12.84 17.97
CA LEU A 12 6.41 13.93 17.14
C LEU A 12 7.37 13.41 16.05
N PHE A 13 8.06 12.31 16.30
CA PHE A 13 8.82 11.53 15.30
C PHE A 13 7.93 10.40 14.78
N GLY A 14 6.77 10.76 14.21
CA GLY A 14 6.10 9.85 13.30
C GLY A 14 7.07 9.54 12.18
N ALA A 15 7.58 8.32 12.13
CA ALA A 15 8.29 7.84 10.96
C ALA A 15 7.37 8.13 9.76
N GLU A 16 7.82 8.97 8.84
CA GLU A 16 7.12 9.18 7.57
C GLU A 16 6.99 7.80 6.95
N ALA A 17 5.76 7.26 6.92
CA ALA A 17 5.53 5.96 6.33
C ALA A 17 5.90 6.06 4.86
N ASP A 18 6.88 5.27 4.40
CA ASP A 18 7.29 5.23 3.01
C ASP A 18 6.08 5.14 2.08
N TRP A 19 6.07 5.91 1.00
CA TRP A 19 5.02 5.80 0.00
C TRP A 19 5.27 4.61 -0.93
N TYR A 20 4.30 3.69 -1.00
CA TYR A 20 4.36 2.44 -1.74
C TYR A 20 3.55 2.49 -3.05
N CYS A 21 2.48 3.27 -3.12
CA CYS A 21 1.69 3.35 -4.35
C CYS A 21 2.50 3.94 -5.50
N GLY A 22 2.51 3.28 -6.67
CA GLY A 22 3.14 3.78 -7.89
C GLY A 22 4.45 3.09 -8.23
N MET A 23 4.89 3.26 -9.48
CA MET A 23 6.05 2.52 -10.01
C MET A 23 7.36 3.24 -9.68
N LYS A 24 8.28 2.53 -9.02
CA LYS A 24 9.67 2.99 -8.73
C LYS A 24 9.72 4.33 -7.97
N HIS A 25 10.92 4.83 -7.70
CA HIS A 25 11.14 6.07 -6.94
C HIS A 25 10.61 7.34 -7.65
N VAL A 26 10.43 7.30 -8.97
CA VAL A 26 10.05 8.50 -9.73
C VAL A 26 8.57 8.82 -9.59
N LEU A 27 7.69 7.80 -9.59
CA LEU A 27 6.25 8.03 -9.55
C LEU A 27 5.69 8.13 -8.14
N LYS A 28 6.39 7.59 -7.13
CA LYS A 28 5.94 7.60 -5.73
C LYS A 28 5.57 9.00 -5.20
N PRO A 29 6.39 10.06 -5.36
CA PRO A 29 5.99 11.39 -4.90
C PRO A 29 4.76 11.95 -5.62
N GLN A 30 4.58 11.62 -6.90
CA GLN A 30 3.47 12.12 -7.70
C GLN A 30 2.16 11.40 -7.37
N THR A 31 2.23 10.09 -7.16
CA THR A 31 1.07 9.31 -6.71
C THR A 31 0.69 9.69 -5.29
N GLU A 32 1.67 9.93 -4.40
CA GLU A 32 1.42 10.44 -3.06
C GLU A 32 0.65 11.74 -3.09
N GLN A 33 1.18 12.74 -3.81
CA GLN A 33 0.53 14.03 -3.91
C GLN A 33 -0.86 13.92 -4.54
N LEU A 34 -1.03 13.07 -5.56
CA LEU A 34 -2.32 12.85 -6.22
C LEU A 34 -3.35 12.27 -5.23
N PHE A 35 -2.99 11.24 -4.48
CA PHE A 35 -3.89 10.66 -3.48
C PHE A 35 -4.16 11.64 -2.34
N VAL A 36 -3.14 12.30 -1.80
CA VAL A 36 -3.31 13.28 -0.70
C VAL A 36 -4.24 14.42 -1.11
N ASN A 37 -4.09 14.96 -2.32
CA ASN A 37 -4.93 16.04 -2.82
C ASN A 37 -6.36 15.60 -3.14
N THR A 38 -6.55 14.35 -3.57
CA THR A 38 -7.85 13.85 -4.04
C THR A 38 -8.66 13.19 -2.92
N CYS A 39 -8.00 12.46 -2.03
CA CYS A 39 -8.61 11.63 -0.98
C CYS A 39 -8.39 12.19 0.44
N GLY A 40 -7.49 13.15 0.62
CA GLY A 40 -7.04 13.62 1.92
C GLY A 40 -6.04 12.67 2.60
N THR A 41 -5.29 13.20 3.58
CA THR A 41 -4.16 12.50 4.21
C THR A 41 -4.57 11.16 4.86
N GLN A 42 -5.72 11.12 5.54
CA GLN A 42 -6.14 9.91 6.27
C GLN A 42 -6.45 8.74 5.32
N LYS A 43 -7.27 8.97 4.28
CA LYS A 43 -7.59 7.93 3.29
C LYS A 43 -6.35 7.55 2.48
N SER A 44 -5.51 8.52 2.13
CA SER A 44 -4.26 8.28 1.40
C SER A 44 -3.31 7.38 2.16
N ALA A 45 -3.15 7.58 3.47
CA ALA A 45 -2.35 6.69 4.32
C ALA A 45 -2.92 5.26 4.35
N ALA A 46 -4.24 5.11 4.40
CA ALA A 46 -4.88 3.80 4.33
C ALA A 46 -4.67 3.12 2.97
N ILE A 47 -4.83 3.87 1.86
CA ILE A 47 -4.58 3.37 0.50
C ILE A 47 -3.11 2.96 0.33
N ASN A 48 -2.18 3.72 0.90
CA ASN A 48 -0.75 3.40 0.85
C ASN A 48 -0.43 2.04 1.46
N ARG A 49 -1.09 1.68 2.58
CA ARG A 49 -0.98 0.35 3.19
C ARG A 49 -1.55 -0.75 2.29
N ILE A 50 -2.60 -0.46 1.52
CA ILE A 50 -3.14 -1.41 0.53
C ILE A 50 -2.15 -1.61 -0.63
N CYS A 51 -1.48 -0.56 -1.09
CA CYS A 51 -0.42 -0.67 -2.10
C CYS A 51 0.75 -1.52 -1.59
N PHE A 52 1.20 -1.33 -0.35
CA PHE A 52 2.21 -2.18 0.28
C PHE A 52 1.79 -3.66 0.28
N ALA A 53 0.55 -3.96 0.70
CA ALA A 53 0.04 -5.33 0.72
C ALA A 53 -0.09 -5.93 -0.69
N HIS A 54 -0.42 -5.12 -1.70
CA HIS A 54 -0.48 -5.54 -3.10
C HIS A 54 0.90 -5.88 -3.67
N ASP A 55 1.90 -5.02 -3.43
CA ASP A 55 3.29 -5.28 -3.80
C ASP A 55 3.86 -6.54 -3.11
N PHE A 56 3.46 -6.77 -1.85
CA PHE A 56 3.81 -7.98 -1.13
C PHE A 56 3.15 -9.21 -1.75
N CYS A 57 1.85 -9.13 -2.10
CA CYS A 57 1.13 -10.21 -2.78
C CYS A 57 1.77 -10.57 -4.13
N TYR A 58 2.22 -9.58 -4.91
CA TYR A 58 2.93 -9.83 -6.16
C TYR A 58 4.22 -10.62 -5.95
N ARG A 59 4.95 -10.36 -4.86
CA ARG A 59 6.17 -11.09 -4.50
C ARG A 59 5.92 -12.53 -4.03
N ALA A 60 4.70 -12.86 -3.63
CA ALA A 60 4.32 -14.23 -3.29
C ALA A 60 4.14 -15.13 -4.53
N TRP A 61 4.50 -14.67 -5.72
CA TRP A 61 4.55 -15.49 -6.92
C TRP A 61 5.46 -16.73 -6.73
N PRO A 62 5.07 -17.92 -7.22
CA PRO A 62 3.85 -18.26 -7.94
C PRO A 62 2.67 -18.70 -7.05
N MET A 63 2.77 -18.55 -5.73
CA MET A 63 1.79 -19.10 -4.78
C MET A 63 0.44 -18.40 -4.85
N VAL A 64 0.43 -17.09 -5.10
CA VAL A 64 -0.81 -16.29 -5.20
C VAL A 64 -0.98 -15.78 -6.63
N PRO A 65 -2.09 -16.11 -7.33
CA PRO A 65 -2.36 -15.59 -8.66
C PRO A 65 -2.48 -14.06 -8.68
N ARG A 66 -1.93 -13.41 -9.71
CA ARG A 66 -2.00 -11.95 -9.89
C ARG A 66 -3.42 -11.41 -9.74
N THR A 67 -4.39 -12.10 -10.35
CA THR A 67 -5.79 -11.69 -10.32
C THR A 67 -6.33 -11.63 -8.90
N ALA A 68 -5.91 -12.53 -8.01
CA ALA A 68 -6.30 -12.49 -6.61
C ALA A 68 -5.71 -11.28 -5.89
N CYS A 69 -4.44 -10.95 -6.13
CA CYS A 69 -3.81 -9.73 -5.62
C CYS A 69 -4.54 -8.47 -6.10
N ASP A 70 -4.82 -8.38 -7.42
CA ASP A 70 -5.48 -7.23 -8.03
C ASP A 70 -6.92 -7.06 -7.53
N ASP A 71 -7.67 -8.17 -7.39
CA ASP A 71 -9.04 -8.14 -6.89
C ASP A 71 -9.10 -7.70 -5.43
N PHE A 72 -8.17 -8.17 -4.59
CA PHE A 72 -8.00 -7.68 -3.22
C PHE A 72 -7.72 -6.18 -3.19
N PHE A 73 -6.73 -5.71 -3.94
CA PHE A 73 -6.41 -4.28 -4.04
C PHE A 73 -7.64 -3.46 -4.45
N CYS A 74 -8.29 -3.85 -5.54
CA CYS A 74 -9.46 -3.14 -6.05
C CYS A 74 -10.60 -3.05 -5.03
N LYS A 75 -10.86 -4.14 -4.31
CA LYS A 75 -11.89 -4.20 -3.26
C LYS A 75 -11.58 -3.24 -2.12
N GLU A 76 -10.37 -3.32 -1.55
CA GLU A 76 -10.03 -2.54 -0.35
C GLU A 76 -9.91 -1.03 -0.66
N VAL A 77 -9.33 -0.64 -1.80
CA VAL A 77 -9.23 0.77 -2.19
C VAL A 77 -10.63 1.37 -2.45
N ALA A 78 -11.53 0.62 -3.08
CA ALA A 78 -12.92 1.06 -3.28
C ALA A 78 -13.65 1.28 -1.95
N GLN A 79 -13.47 0.39 -0.97
CA GLN A 79 -14.06 0.53 0.37
C GLN A 79 -13.54 1.77 1.10
N ILE A 80 -12.25 2.08 0.99
CA ILE A 80 -11.67 3.29 1.61
C ILE A 80 -12.22 4.56 0.94
N ALA A 81 -12.50 4.51 -0.36
CA ALA A 81 -12.93 5.64 -1.16
C ALA A 81 -14.46 5.88 -1.17
N ASP A 82 -15.29 4.93 -0.69
CA ASP A 82 -16.75 4.81 -0.85
C ASP A 82 -17.58 6.08 -0.55
N SER A 83 -17.05 7.04 0.21
CA SER A 83 -17.73 8.29 0.60
C SER A 83 -17.28 9.56 -0.13
N ASP A 84 -16.34 9.46 -1.07
CA ASP A 84 -15.75 10.60 -1.77
C ASP A 84 -15.68 10.31 -3.27
N ALA A 85 -16.46 11.06 -4.07
CA ALA A 85 -16.59 10.83 -5.50
C ALA A 85 -15.25 10.93 -6.24
N LEU A 86 -14.43 11.94 -5.92
CA LEU A 86 -13.14 12.13 -6.60
C LEU A 86 -12.15 11.05 -6.18
N CYS A 87 -12.12 10.72 -4.89
CA CYS A 87 -11.28 9.62 -4.42
C CYS A 87 -11.73 8.27 -5.00
N SER A 88 -13.03 8.06 -5.17
CA SER A 88 -13.61 6.85 -5.76
C SER A 88 -13.26 6.73 -7.25
N ASP A 89 -13.34 7.83 -8.00
CA ASP A 89 -12.88 7.85 -9.40
C ASP A 89 -11.38 7.50 -9.51
N LEU A 90 -10.56 8.06 -8.62
CA LEU A 90 -9.13 7.73 -8.54
C LEU A 90 -8.91 6.26 -8.16
N ALA A 91 -9.65 5.72 -7.19
CA ALA A 91 -9.61 4.31 -6.80
C ALA A 91 -9.96 3.37 -7.98
N VAL A 92 -11.03 3.68 -8.71
CA VAL A 92 -11.45 2.94 -9.90
C VAL A 92 -10.37 3.01 -10.98
N PHE A 93 -9.79 4.18 -11.21
CA PHE A 93 -8.69 4.34 -12.15
C PHE A 93 -7.47 3.50 -11.75
N SER A 94 -7.03 3.57 -10.49
CA SER A 94 -5.92 2.76 -9.97
C SER A 94 -6.19 1.27 -10.09
N CYS A 95 -7.40 0.80 -9.80
CA CYS A 95 -7.82 -0.58 -10.01
C CYS A 95 -7.67 -1.01 -11.48
N ARG A 96 -8.09 -0.16 -12.43
CA ARG A 96 -7.92 -0.44 -13.86
C ARG A 96 -6.45 -0.50 -14.26
N VAL A 97 -5.61 0.39 -13.73
CA VAL A 97 -4.17 0.38 -13.99
C VAL A 97 -3.53 -0.93 -13.55
N VAL A 98 -3.76 -1.39 -12.30
CA VAL A 98 -3.17 -2.66 -11.82
C VAL A 98 -3.70 -3.86 -12.61
N LYS A 99 -5.00 -3.89 -12.94
CA LYS A 99 -5.55 -5.00 -13.74
C LYS A 99 -5.00 -5.05 -15.16
N THR A 100 -4.74 -3.90 -15.77
CA THR A 100 -4.26 -3.77 -17.16
C THR A 100 -2.76 -3.97 -17.29
N PHE A 101 -1.98 -3.37 -16.37
CA PHE A 101 -0.52 -3.28 -16.48
C PHE A 101 0.23 -4.06 -15.38
N GLY A 102 -0.47 -4.58 -14.37
CA GLY A 102 0.16 -5.26 -13.23
C GLY A 102 0.96 -6.50 -13.60
N TRP A 103 0.62 -7.15 -14.73
CA TRP A 103 1.40 -8.29 -15.24
C TRP A 103 2.87 -7.95 -15.56
N LEU A 104 3.17 -6.68 -15.86
CA LEU A 104 4.54 -6.21 -16.10
C LEU A 104 5.41 -6.37 -14.84
N PHE A 105 4.84 -6.09 -13.67
CA PHE A 105 5.56 -6.12 -12.39
C PHE A 105 5.44 -7.48 -11.66
N TYR A 106 4.34 -8.19 -11.92
CA TYR A 106 4.09 -9.51 -11.34
C TYR A 106 5.08 -10.58 -11.81
N ASN A 107 5.61 -10.47 -13.04
CA ASN A 107 6.59 -11.43 -13.56
C ASN A 107 8.06 -10.99 -13.34
N GLU A 108 8.29 -9.72 -13.03
CA GLU A 108 9.60 -9.17 -12.70
C GLU A 108 10.01 -9.44 -11.25
N THR A 109 9.05 -9.78 -10.38
CA THR A 109 9.26 -10.15 -8.98
C THR A 109 9.76 -11.59 -8.85
N LYS A 110 10.87 -11.92 -9.54
CA LYS A 110 11.69 -13.08 -9.18
C LYS A 110 12.49 -12.71 -7.93
N VAL A 111 11.97 -13.16 -6.79
CA VAL A 111 12.53 -13.14 -5.44
C VAL A 111 14.03 -12.83 -5.36
N ASP A 112 14.37 -11.64 -4.86
CA ASP A 112 15.33 -11.47 -3.76
C ASP A 112 14.56 -10.74 -2.64
N LEU A 113 14.08 -11.51 -1.66
CA LEU A 113 13.28 -11.00 -0.54
C LEU A 113 14.12 -10.22 0.48
N ASP A 114 15.45 -10.22 0.33
CA ASP A 114 16.40 -9.67 1.31
C ASP A 114 16.59 -8.14 1.19
N ASP A 115 16.32 -7.55 0.02
CA ASP A 115 16.63 -6.13 -0.24
C ASP A 115 15.57 -5.14 0.27
N TYR A 116 14.43 -5.62 0.79
CA TYR A 116 13.31 -4.75 1.20
C TYR A 116 12.68 -5.14 2.55
N PHE A 117 13.25 -6.12 3.26
CA PHE A 117 12.70 -6.64 4.51
C PHE A 117 13.41 -6.00 5.71
N ASP A 118 12.70 -5.13 6.42
CA ASP A 118 12.98 -4.87 7.84
C ASP A 118 12.08 -5.78 8.69
N PRO A 119 12.61 -6.90 9.22
CA PRO A 119 11.86 -7.86 10.02
C PRO A 119 11.31 -7.26 11.33
N ASP A 120 11.73 -6.07 11.74
CA ASP A 120 11.31 -5.44 12.99
C ASP A 120 10.02 -4.59 12.85
N SER A 121 9.46 -4.44 11.65
CA SER A 121 8.32 -3.54 11.39
C SER A 121 6.96 -4.00 11.95
N GLY A 122 6.78 -5.27 12.34
CA GLY A 122 5.56 -5.76 12.99
C GLY A 122 4.26 -5.74 12.15
N ASP A 123 4.28 -5.16 10.95
CA ASP A 123 3.12 -5.06 10.04
C ASP A 123 2.75 -6.40 9.37
N PHE A 124 3.66 -7.38 9.41
CA PHE A 124 3.54 -8.68 8.75
C PHE A 124 2.41 -9.56 9.31
N GLU A 125 2.34 -9.72 10.64
CA GLU A 125 1.38 -10.65 11.27
C GLU A 125 -0.07 -10.19 11.11
N ASN A 126 -0.33 -8.88 11.09
CA ASN A 126 -1.68 -8.35 10.92
C ASN A 126 -2.20 -8.45 9.47
N LEU A 127 -1.31 -8.36 8.48
CA LEU A 127 -1.70 -8.44 7.07
C LEU A 127 -2.01 -9.89 6.70
N MET A 128 -1.14 -10.85 7.00
CA MET A 128 -1.34 -12.28 6.69
C MET A 128 -2.65 -12.83 7.27
N PHE A 129 -3.02 -12.44 8.50
CA PHE A 129 -4.26 -12.89 9.14
C PHE A 129 -5.55 -12.41 8.43
N LYS A 130 -5.45 -11.37 7.59
CA LYS A 130 -6.56 -10.84 6.78
C LYS A 130 -6.75 -11.60 5.45
N TRP A 131 -5.76 -12.37 5.02
CA TRP A 131 -5.84 -13.19 3.79
C TRP A 131 -6.45 -14.58 4.04
N GLU A 132 -6.44 -15.08 5.28
CA GLU A 132 -6.97 -16.40 5.65
C GLU A 132 -8.45 -16.39 6.06
N LYS A 133 -9.11 -15.23 6.10
CA LYS A 133 -10.54 -15.07 6.43
C LYS A 133 -11.34 -14.46 5.29
#